data_AF-A0A8T6TN63-F1
#
_entry.id   AF-A0A8T6TN63-F1
#
_cell.length_a   1.000
_cell.length_b   1.000
_cell.length_c   1.000
_cell.angle_alpha   90.00
_cell.angle_beta   90.00
_cell.angle_gamma   90.00
#
_symmetry.space_group_name_H-M   'P 1'
#
loop_
_entity.id
_entity.type
_entity.pdbx_description
1 polymer ?
#
loop_
_entity_poly.entity_id
_entity_poly.type
_entity_poly.pdbx_seq_one_letter_code
_entity_poly.pdbx_strand_id
1 'polypeptide(L)' 'MEKLRVLTVMGTRPEAIKMAPVVRELKSRGDEVDSFVVATAQHRQMLDQVLELFRIAPHRDLDVMLENQDLFQLTREL' A
#
# COMPACT_ATOMS: atom_id res chain seq x y z
N MET A 1 -16.09 -0.42 -22.95
CA MET A 1 -14.85 -1.22 -22.81
C MET A 1 -14.72 -1.65 -21.36
N GLU A 2 -14.15 -2.83 -21.11
CA GLU A 2 -13.84 -3.27 -19.74
C GLU A 2 -12.65 -2.45 -19.21
N LYS A 3 -12.73 -1.96 -17.97
CA LYS A 3 -11.65 -1.22 -17.31
C LYS A 3 -10.51 -2.18 -16.93
N LEU A 4 -9.26 -1.75 -17.08
CA LEU A 4 -8.11 -2.50 -16.59
C LEU A 4 -8.10 -2.48 -15.06
N ARG A 5 -8.13 -3.65 -14.43
CA ARG A 5 -8.03 -3.75 -12.97
C ARG A 5 -6.58 -3.80 -12.54
N VAL A 6 -6.17 -2.88 -11.66
CA VAL A 6 -4.80 -2.78 -11.17
C VAL A 6 -4.77 -2.86 -9.66
N LEU A 7 -4.00 -3.80 -9.13
CA LEU A 7 -3.73 -3.95 -7.70
C LEU A 7 -2.35 -3.38 -7.38
N THR A 8 -2.30 -2.32 -6.59
CA THR A 8 -1.05 -1.81 -6.00
C THR A 8 -0.89 -2.37 -4.60
N VAL A 9 0.24 -3.02 -4.34
CA VAL A 9 0.58 -3.58 -3.02
C VAL A 9 1.81 -2.83 -2.48
N MET A 10 1.74 -2.39 -1.23
CA MET A 10 2.84 -1.72 -0.52
C MET A 10 2.80 -2.03 0.97
N GLY A 11 3.96 -2.16 1.60
CA GLY A 11 4.08 -2.56 3.01
C GLY A 11 4.94 -1.65 3.87
N THR A 12 5.81 -0.87 3.23
CA THR A 12 6.83 -0.07 3.91
C THR A 12 6.77 1.40 3.52
N ARG A 13 7.35 2.26 4.36
CA ARG A 13 7.47 3.70 4.09
C ARG A 13 8.17 4.03 2.75
N PRO A 14 9.34 3.44 2.40
CA PRO A 14 9.99 3.72 1.12
C PRO A 14 9.15 3.34 -0.09
N GLU A 15 8.40 2.24 -0.02
CA GLU A 15 7.47 1.82 -1.07
C GLU A 15 6.33 2.82 -1.22
N ALA A 16 5.67 3.19 -0.11
CA ALA A 16 4.55 4.12 -0.15
C ALA A 16 4.95 5.51 -0.70
N ILE A 17 6.15 6.00 -0.35
CA ILE A 17 6.69 7.26 -0.92
C ILE A 17 6.82 7.17 -2.45
N LYS A 18 7.32 6.05 -2.96
CA LYS A 18 7.52 5.84 -4.40
C LYS A 18 6.22 5.55 -5.15
N MET A 19 5.28 4.85 -4.51
CA MET A 19 4.04 4.43 -5.13
C MET A 19 2.93 5.48 -5.05
N ALA A 20 2.99 6.44 -4.14
CA ALA A 20 1.97 7.47 -4.01
C ALA A 20 1.67 8.25 -5.32
N PRO A 21 2.67 8.69 -6.11
CA PRO A 21 2.41 9.32 -7.41
C PRO A 21 1.72 8.37 -8.41
N VAL A 22 2.08 7.09 -8.39
CA VAL A 22 1.51 6.06 -9.29
C VAL A 22 0.06 5.79 -8.94
N VAL A 23 -0.27 5.57 -7.65
CA VAL A 23 -1.64 5.38 -7.17
C VAL A 23 -2.52 6.58 -7.56
N ARG A 24 -1.99 7.80 -7.41
CA ARG A 24 -2.72 9.02 -7.78
C ARG A 24 -3.04 9.07 -9.28
N GLU A 25 -2.09 8.68 -10.12
CA GLU A 25 -2.27 8.66 -11.58
C GLU A 25 -3.20 7.52 -12.03
N LEU A 26 -3.13 6.34 -11.41
CA LEU A 26 -4.08 5.26 -11.71
C LEU A 26 -5.51 5.66 -11.34
N LYS A 27 -5.68 6.38 -10.22
CA LYS A 27 -6.98 6.90 -9.80
C LYS A 27 -7.51 8.01 -10.70
N SER A 28 -6.64 8.85 -11.28
CA SER A 28 -7.06 9.92 -12.21
C SER A 28 -7.61 9.35 -13.52
N ARG A 29 -7.15 8.16 -13.93
CA ARG A 29 -7.59 7.42 -15.12
C ARG A 29 -8.82 6.54 -14.87
N GLY A 30 -9.73 6.99 -14.01
CA GLY A 30 -10.87 6.19 -13.54
C GLY A 30 -11.82 5.68 -14.64
N ASP A 31 -11.79 6.25 -15.84
CA ASP A 31 -12.56 5.77 -16.99
C ASP A 31 -11.93 4.54 -17.67
N GLU A 32 -10.62 4.36 -17.51
CA GLU A 32 -9.83 3.28 -18.12
C GLU A 32 -9.36 2.24 -17.10
N VAL A 33 -9.16 2.66 -15.84
CA VAL A 33 -8.53 1.86 -14.79
C VAL A 33 -9.43 1.77 -13.56
N ASP A 34 -9.54 0.55 -13.03
CA ASP A 34 -10.09 0.29 -11.70
C ASP A 34 -8.94 0.02 -10.73
N SER A 35 -8.59 1.02 -9.91
CA SER A 35 -7.37 1.04 -9.10
C SER A 35 -7.64 0.61 -7.65
N PHE A 36 -7.07 -0.52 -7.25
CA PHE A 36 -7.12 -1.04 -5.89
C PHE A 36 -5.77 -0.90 -5.21
N VAL A 37 -5.81 -0.63 -3.91
CA VAL A 37 -4.62 -0.45 -3.06
C VAL A 37 -4.72 -1.40 -1.89
N VAL A 38 -3.68 -2.20 -1.67
CA VAL A 38 -3.52 -3.07 -0.51
C VAL A 38 -2.30 -2.62 0.27
N ALA A 39 -2.51 -2.32 1.55
CA ALA A 39 -1.44 -2.13 2.51
C ALA A 39 -1.14 -3.47 3.19
N THR A 40 0.09 -3.96 3.13
CA THR A 40 0.49 -5.11 3.95
C THR A 40 0.87 -4.70 5.37
N ALA A 41 1.26 -3.43 5.57
CA ALA A 41 1.63 -2.85 6.86
C ALA A 41 2.84 -3.48 7.56
N GLN A 42 3.83 -3.96 6.80
CA GLN A 42 5.12 -4.45 7.33
C GLN A 42 5.86 -3.42 8.20
N HIS A 43 5.70 -2.11 7.93
CA HIS A 43 6.16 -1.02 8.80
C HIS A 43 4.97 -0.15 9.27
N ARG A 44 4.00 -0.72 10.00
CA ARG A 44 2.70 -0.11 10.33
C ARG A 44 2.75 1.41 10.61
N GLN A 45 3.42 1.81 11.68
CA GLN A 45 3.47 3.20 12.13
C GLN A 45 4.11 4.14 11.10
N MET A 46 5.15 3.69 10.41
CA MET A 46 5.82 4.50 9.39
C MET A 46 5.04 4.55 8.07
N LEU A 47 4.32 3.48 7.73
CA LEU A 47 3.45 3.42 6.57
C LEU A 47 2.27 4.37 6.74
N ASP A 48 1.62 4.36 7.91
CA ASP A 48 0.46 5.20 8.23
C ASP A 48 0.76 6.69 8.03
N GLN A 49 1.94 7.16 8.45
CA GLN A 49 2.40 8.54 8.22
C GLN A 49 2.44 8.91 6.73
N VAL A 50 2.87 7.99 5.87
CA VAL A 50 2.96 8.24 4.42
C VAL A 50 1.58 8.19 3.77
N LEU A 51 0.75 7.22 4.15
CA LEU A 51 -0.62 7.10 3.67
C LEU A 51 -1.43 8.36 4.01
N GLU A 52 -1.30 8.88 5.22
CA GLU A 52 -1.92 10.14 5.65
C GLU A 52 -1.41 11.34 4.85
N LEU A 53 -0.08 11.48 4.72
CA LEU A 53 0.55 12.57 3.97
C LEU A 53 0.05 12.64 2.52
N PHE A 54 -0.10 11.50 1.85
CA PHE A 54 -0.57 11.42 0.47
C PHE A 54 -2.08 11.22 0.33
N ARG A 55 -2.83 11.18 1.44
CA ARG A 55 -4.28 10.93 1.50
C ARG A 55 -4.68 9.66 0.74
N ILE A 56 -3.91 8.60 0.92
CA ILE A 56 -4.18 7.28 0.33
C ILE A 56 -4.87 6.43 1.39
N ALA A 57 -6.14 6.10 1.15
CA ALA A 57 -6.86 5.10 1.92
C ALA A 57 -6.72 3.73 1.23
N PRO A 58 -6.07 2.73 1.85
CA PRO A 58 -6.04 1.38 1.32
C PRO A 58 -7.46 0.79 1.23
N HIS A 59 -7.73 0.02 0.18
CA HIS A 59 -8.97 -0.74 0.04
C HIS A 59 -8.96 -1.98 0.95
N ARG A 60 -7.75 -2.50 1.20
CA ARG A 60 -7.47 -3.55 2.17
C ARG A 60 -6.19 -3.21 2.94
N ASP A 61 -6.23 -3.48 4.23
CA ASP A 61 -5.09 -3.44 5.13
C ASP A 61 -4.97 -4.85 5.71
N LEU A 62 -3.81 -5.49 5.51
CA LEU A 62 -3.57 -6.85 5.99
C LEU A 62 -2.99 -6.88 7.41
N ASP A 63 -2.48 -5.74 7.89
CA ASP A 63 -1.94 -5.58 9.24
C ASP A 63 -0.97 -6.69 9.68
N VAL A 64 0.03 -7.03 8.83
CA VAL A 64 0.85 -8.24 9.08
C VAL A 64 1.95 -8.05 10.14
N MET A 65 2.24 -6.81 10.56
CA MET A 65 3.32 -6.54 11.52
C MET A 65 2.86 -6.86 12.95
N LEU A 66 3.65 -7.67 13.66
CA LEU A 66 3.42 -8.00 15.07
C LEU A 66 4.15 -7.01 16.00
N GLU A 67 3.66 -6.86 17.23
CA GLU A 67 4.34 -6.03 18.24
C GLU A 67 5.75 -6.54 18.53
N ASN A 68 6.71 -5.61 18.60
CA ASN A 68 8.14 -5.90 18.83
C ASN A 68 8.78 -6.86 17.81
N GLN A 69 8.16 -7.04 16.63
CA GLN A 69 8.69 -7.87 15.56
C GLN A 69 9.86 -7.16 14.88
N ASP A 70 11.00 -7.83 14.81
CA ASP A 70 12.11 -7.40 13.96
C ASP A 70 11.96 -7.91 12.51
N LEU A 71 12.79 -7.39 11.61
CA LEU A 71 12.76 -7.74 10.19
C LEU A 71 13.05 -9.24 9.95
N PHE A 72 13.86 -9.86 10.80
CA PHE A 72 14.21 -11.29 10.69
C PHE A 72 13.04 -12.17 11.10
N GLN A 73 12.27 -11.78 12.11
CA GLN A 73 11.06 -12.48 12.54
C GLN A 73 9.99 -12.42 11.45
N LEU A 74 9.79 -11.25 10.83
CA LEU A 74 8.83 -11.08 9.73
C LEU A 74 9.14 -12.00 8.54
N THR A 75 10.41 -12.19 8.20
CA THR A 75 10.82 -12.99 7.04
C THR A 75 10.86 -14.50 7.32
N ARG A 76 10.90 -14.93 8.60
CA ARG A 76 10.94 -16.35 8.98
C ARG A 76 9.56 -17.00 9.13
N GLU A 77 8.52 -16.21 9.35
CA GLU A 77 7.15 -16.71 9.63
C GLU A 77 6.20 -16.64 8.41
N LEU A 78 6.71 -16.24 7.24
CA LEU A 78 6.04 -16.34 5.94
C LEU A 78 6.44 -17.64 5.22
#